data_AF-A0A831NGY2-F1
#
_entry.id   AF-A0A831NGY2-F1
#
_cell.length_a   1.000
_cell.length_b   1.000
_cell.length_c   1.000
_cell.angle_alpha   90.00
_cell.angle_beta   90.00
_cell.angle_gamma   90.00
#
_symmetry.space_group_name_H-M   'P 1'
#
loop_
_entity.id
_entity.type
_entity.pdbx_description
1 polymer ?
#
loop_
_entity_poly.entity_id
_entity_poly.type
_entity_poly.pdbx_seq_one_letter_code
_entity_poly.pdbx_strand_id
1 'polypeptide(L)'
;GVHVSSMSPRTESKYNDNIYKVSERVTGVSAEAHVKYVHRRFLLAAKSVLGSNLTQTSTIGGYGITCTDSRTGEQEYTPLRVSHTWVNMMYGSKFRGGVFAGYLKNLGASKSVTGVLGTGTNIDQLNTLGAELTYNRPNWKFGAEYTWTGAWYGDYTDKARVTNTHLVKNNRIVLTALFQF
;
A
#
# COMPACT_ATOMS: atom_id res chain seq x y z
N GLY A 1 1.11 -13.18 -10.32
CA GLY A 1 1.86 -13.83 -9.23
C GLY A 1 0.97 -13.99 -8.01
N VAL A 2 1.23 -14.99 -7.17
CA VAL A 2 0.58 -15.15 -5.86
C VAL A 2 1.68 -15.24 -4.81
N HIS A 3 1.47 -14.59 -3.67
CA HIS A 3 2.43 -14.56 -2.57
C HIS A 3 1.72 -14.75 -1.24
N VAL A 4 2.27 -15.61 -0.39
CA VAL A 4 1.76 -15.94 0.95
C VAL A 4 2.82 -15.59 1.98
N SER A 5 2.43 -14.89 3.04
CA SER A 5 3.29 -14.55 4.17
C SER A 5 2.59 -14.90 5.48
N SER A 6 3.33 -15.38 6.48
CA SER A 6 2.78 -15.68 7.81
C SER A 6 3.72 -15.20 8.90
N MET A 7 3.21 -14.35 9.79
CA MET A 7 3.97 -13.73 10.87
C MET A 7 3.31 -14.01 12.22
N SER A 8 4.12 -14.17 13.28
CA SER A 8 3.66 -14.16 14.67
C SER A 8 3.79 -12.74 15.23
N PRO A 9 2.69 -11.99 15.46
CA PRO A 9 2.75 -10.61 15.94
C PRO A 9 3.31 -10.49 17.37
N ARG A 10 3.05 -11.50 18.20
CA ARG A 10 3.56 -11.61 19.57
C ARG A 10 3.98 -13.05 19.83
N THR A 11 5.09 -13.21 20.55
CA THR A 11 5.58 -14.51 21.03
C THR A 11 5.20 -14.76 22.49
N GLU A 12 4.82 -13.70 23.21
CA GLU A 12 4.51 -13.72 24.64
C GLU A 12 3.35 -12.76 24.95
N SER A 13 2.50 -13.13 25.90
CA SER A 13 1.46 -12.30 26.52
C SER A 13 1.75 -12.16 28.01
N LYS A 14 1.72 -10.94 28.54
CA LYS A 14 1.84 -10.67 29.98
C LYS A 14 0.46 -10.38 30.55
N TYR A 15 0.00 -11.19 31.48
CA TYR A 15 -1.30 -11.03 32.13
C TYR A 15 -1.19 -11.39 33.61
N ASN A 16 -1.61 -10.46 34.50
CA ASN A 16 -1.53 -10.59 35.96
C ASN A 16 -0.17 -11.16 36.44
N ASP A 17 0.92 -10.47 36.08
CA ASP A 17 2.32 -10.80 36.39
C ASP A 17 2.86 -12.15 35.88
N ASN A 18 2.06 -12.91 35.13
CA ASN A 18 2.48 -14.15 34.47
C ASN A 18 2.75 -13.96 32.98
N ILE A 19 3.76 -14.66 32.46
CA ILE A 19 4.15 -14.66 31.04
C ILE A 19 3.63 -15.94 30.39
N TYR A 20 2.72 -15.80 29.43
CA TYR A 20 2.18 -16.90 28.63
C TYR A 20 2.81 -16.90 27.24
N LYS A 21 3.29 -18.06 26.79
CA LYS A 21 3.78 -18.22 25.42
C LYS A 21 2.59 -18.19 24.46
N VAL A 22 2.65 -17.33 23.45
CA VAL A 22 1.62 -17.20 22.41
C VAL A 22 2.20 -17.71 21.09
N SER A 23 1.44 -18.56 20.40
CA SER A 23 1.85 -19.12 19.09
C SER A 23 0.98 -18.65 17.93
N GLU A 24 0.11 -17.67 18.15
CA GLU A 24 -0.82 -17.17 17.14
C GLU A 24 -0.09 -16.58 15.91
N ARG A 25 -0.62 -16.86 14.72
CA ARG A 25 -0.05 -16.41 13.44
C ARG A 25 -1.08 -15.71 12.58
N VAL A 26 -0.68 -14.57 12.02
CA VAL A 26 -1.41 -13.89 10.95
C VAL A 26 -0.85 -14.30 9.61
N THR A 27 -1.66 -15.01 8.84
CA THR A 27 -1.33 -15.37 7.45
C THR A 27 -2.02 -14.42 6.48
N GLY A 28 -1.22 -13.76 5.65
CA GLY A 28 -1.64 -12.90 4.56
C GLY A 28 -1.40 -13.56 3.21
N VAL A 29 -2.38 -13.43 2.32
CA VAL A 29 -2.30 -13.84 0.91
C VAL A 29 -2.43 -12.61 0.03
N SER A 30 -1.62 -12.55 -1.02
CA SER A 30 -1.67 -11.52 -2.05
C SER A 30 -1.64 -12.12 -3.45
N ALA A 31 -2.38 -11.52 -4.35
CA ALA A 31 -2.39 -11.82 -5.77
C ALA A 31 -2.06 -10.55 -6.53
N GLU A 32 -1.20 -10.68 -7.53
CA GLU A 32 -0.82 -9.59 -8.43
C GLU A 32 -0.99 -9.98 -9.89
N ALA A 33 -1.50 -9.04 -10.67
CA ALA A 33 -1.57 -9.10 -12.12
C ALA A 33 -0.88 -7.86 -12.68
N HIS A 34 -0.01 -8.02 -13.67
CA HIS A 34 0.64 -6.90 -14.34
C HIS A 34 0.74 -7.16 -15.84
N VAL A 35 0.67 -6.08 -16.61
CA VAL A 35 0.83 -6.08 -18.06
C VAL A 35 1.74 -4.92 -18.45
N LYS A 36 2.60 -5.18 -19.44
CA LYS A 36 3.45 -4.17 -20.04
C LYS A 36 3.39 -4.33 -21.56
N TYR A 37 2.96 -3.27 -22.22
CA TYR A 37 2.93 -3.16 -23.67
C TYR A 37 3.92 -2.08 -24.10
N VAL A 38 4.80 -2.43 -25.03
CA VAL A 38 5.79 -1.50 -25.61
C VAL A 38 5.70 -1.59 -27.11
N HIS A 39 5.47 -0.45 -27.76
CA HIS A 39 5.46 -0.36 -29.20
C HIS A 39 6.14 0.93 -29.67
N ARG A 40 7.28 0.79 -30.35
CA ARG A 40 8.12 1.90 -30.83
C ARG A 40 8.46 2.89 -29.71
N ARG A 41 7.77 4.03 -29.66
CA ARG A 41 7.98 5.12 -28.69
C ARG A 41 6.92 5.13 -27.58
N PHE A 42 5.95 4.21 -27.62
CA PHE A 42 4.87 4.11 -26.67
C PHE A 42 5.12 2.97 -25.68
N LEU A 43 4.90 3.24 -24.39
CA LEU A 43 4.91 2.26 -23.33
C LEU A 43 3.64 2.44 -22.49
N LEU A 44 2.92 1.35 -22.29
CA LEU A 44 1.82 1.27 -21.35
C LEU A 44 2.10 0.14 -20.37
N ALA A 45 2.08 0.42 -19.09
CA ALA A 45 2.21 -0.57 -18.03
C ALA A 45 1.05 -0.42 -17.07
N ALA A 46 0.50 -1.53 -16.62
CA ALA A 46 -0.52 -1.54 -15.59
C ALA A 46 -0.26 -2.70 -14.64
N LYS A 47 -0.57 -2.49 -13.36
CA LYS A 47 -0.47 -3.52 -12.33
C LYS A 47 -1.62 -3.37 -11.34
N SER A 48 -2.18 -4.49 -10.93
CA SER A 48 -3.14 -4.57 -9.84
C SER A 48 -2.67 -5.61 -8.84
N VAL A 49 -2.75 -5.27 -7.56
CA VAL A 49 -2.39 -6.12 -6.43
C VAL A 49 -3.58 -6.10 -5.48
N LEU A 50 -4.13 -7.26 -5.20
CA LEU A 50 -5.07 -7.46 -4.12
C LEU A 50 -4.37 -8.29 -3.06
N GLY A 51 -4.36 -7.85 -1.82
CA GLY A 51 -3.78 -8.71 -0.80
C GLY A 51 -4.14 -8.33 0.62
N SER A 52 -3.77 -9.25 1.50
CA SER A 52 -4.04 -9.20 2.92
C SER A 52 -2.72 -9.16 3.68
N ASN A 53 -2.58 -8.20 4.60
CA ASN A 53 -1.38 -7.99 5.41
C ASN A 53 -0.06 -7.87 4.60
N LEU A 54 0.03 -6.87 3.71
CA LEU A 54 1.24 -6.57 2.91
C LEU A 54 2.13 -5.49 3.54
N THR A 55 2.18 -5.37 4.85
CA THR A 55 3.01 -4.34 5.51
C THR A 55 4.49 -4.41 5.12
N GLN A 56 4.98 -5.60 4.78
CA GLN A 56 6.33 -5.82 4.22
C GLN A 56 6.61 -5.05 2.91
N THR A 57 5.59 -4.68 2.13
CA THR A 57 5.77 -3.85 0.92
C THR A 57 5.56 -2.36 1.20
N SER A 58 5.57 -1.94 2.47
CA SER A 58 5.33 -0.56 2.92
C SER A 58 4.04 0.06 2.36
N THR A 59 3.05 -0.77 2.02
CA THR A 59 1.72 -0.31 1.60
C THR A 59 0.86 -0.03 2.83
N ILE A 60 -0.22 0.72 2.62
CA ILE A 60 -1.32 0.80 3.59
C ILE A 60 -1.83 -0.61 3.90
N GLY A 61 -2.08 -0.90 5.17
CA GLY A 61 -2.57 -2.20 5.63
C GLY A 61 -1.95 -2.63 6.95
N GLY A 62 -2.16 -3.89 7.32
CA GLY A 62 -1.79 -4.41 8.63
C GLY A 62 -2.68 -5.56 9.06
N TYR A 63 -2.90 -5.67 10.35
CA TYR A 63 -3.77 -6.66 10.98
C TYR A 63 -4.52 -6.03 12.15
N GLY A 64 -5.71 -6.53 12.44
CA GLY A 64 -6.51 -6.10 13.59
C GLY A 64 -6.65 -7.22 14.62
N ILE A 65 -6.83 -6.84 15.88
CA ILE A 65 -7.06 -7.74 17.01
C ILE A 65 -8.54 -8.10 17.02
N THR A 66 -8.89 -9.39 16.92
CA THR A 66 -10.29 -9.85 16.87
C THR A 66 -10.83 -10.23 18.22
N CYS A 67 -10.03 -10.91 19.04
CA CYS A 67 -10.41 -11.38 20.36
C CYS A 67 -9.20 -11.26 21.29
N THR A 68 -9.46 -11.11 22.58
CA THR A 68 -8.44 -11.22 23.63
C THR A 68 -8.98 -12.18 24.69
N ASP A 69 -8.26 -13.28 24.93
CA ASP A 69 -8.59 -14.23 25.99
C ASP A 69 -8.44 -13.54 27.36
N SER A 70 -9.52 -13.55 28.16
CA SER A 70 -9.58 -12.90 29.47
C SER A 70 -8.80 -13.62 30.57
N ARG A 71 -8.31 -14.84 30.32
CA ARG A 71 -7.54 -15.66 31.26
C ARG A 71 -6.04 -15.63 30.99
N THR A 72 -5.62 -15.52 29.73
CA THR A 72 -4.20 -15.58 29.30
C THR A 72 -3.71 -14.29 28.65
N GLY A 73 -4.62 -13.37 28.29
CA GLY A 73 -4.32 -12.18 27.50
C GLY A 73 -3.95 -12.47 26.05
N GLU A 74 -4.10 -13.72 25.58
CA GLU A 74 -3.80 -14.11 24.21
C GLU A 74 -4.69 -13.36 23.22
N GLN A 75 -4.09 -12.81 22.17
CA GLN A 75 -4.79 -12.01 21.18
C GLN A 75 -4.86 -12.77 19.86
N GLU A 76 -6.07 -12.91 19.32
CA GLU A 76 -6.29 -13.38 17.95
C GLU A 76 -6.24 -12.21 16.98
N TYR A 77 -5.84 -12.49 15.74
CA TYR A 77 -5.63 -11.44 14.75
C TYR A 77 -6.25 -11.78 13.40
N THR A 78 -6.67 -10.74 12.66
CA THR A 78 -7.17 -10.86 11.29
C THR A 78 -6.43 -9.90 10.36
N PRO A 79 -6.00 -10.34 9.17
CA PRO A 79 -5.28 -9.47 8.25
C PRO A 79 -6.23 -8.46 7.57
N LEU A 80 -5.78 -7.21 7.44
CA LEU A 80 -6.46 -6.18 6.67
C LEU A 80 -6.23 -6.43 5.18
N ARG A 81 -7.29 -6.23 4.39
CA ARG A 81 -7.27 -6.39 2.94
C ARG A 81 -7.16 -5.04 2.26
N VAL A 82 -6.27 -4.94 1.29
CA VAL A 82 -6.08 -3.75 0.47
C VAL A 82 -6.02 -4.13 -1.00
N SER A 83 -6.54 -3.25 -1.84
CA SER A 83 -6.42 -3.32 -3.29
C SER A 83 -5.63 -2.12 -3.77
N HIS A 84 -4.61 -2.34 -4.60
CA HIS A 84 -3.79 -1.30 -5.18
C HIS A 84 -3.68 -1.56 -6.69
N THR A 85 -4.12 -0.60 -7.49
CA THR A 85 -4.03 -0.63 -8.95
C THR A 85 -3.32 0.62 -9.43
N TRP A 86 -2.39 0.47 -10.37
CA TRP A 86 -1.78 1.60 -11.04
C TRP A 86 -1.62 1.34 -12.53
N VAL A 87 -1.59 2.44 -13.28
CA VAL A 87 -1.33 2.50 -14.71
C VAL A 87 -0.29 3.59 -14.95
N ASN A 88 0.68 3.28 -15.81
CA ASN A 88 1.71 4.19 -16.26
C ASN A 88 1.75 4.17 -17.80
N MET A 89 1.64 5.34 -18.39
CA MET A 89 1.74 5.53 -19.83
C MET A 89 2.87 6.50 -20.13
N MET A 90 3.76 6.13 -21.06
CA MET A 90 4.86 6.97 -21.51
C MET A 90 4.93 7.01 -23.03
N TYR A 91 5.27 8.17 -23.57
CA TYR A 91 5.48 8.36 -24.99
C TYR A 91 6.71 9.22 -25.27
N GLY A 92 7.56 8.76 -26.20
CA GLY A 92 8.68 9.50 -26.74
C GLY A 92 10.04 8.83 -26.54
N SER A 93 11.10 9.51 -26.94
CA SER A 93 12.48 9.00 -26.87
C SER A 93 13.44 10.05 -26.27
N LYS A 94 13.78 11.10 -27.04
CA LYS A 94 14.57 12.24 -26.56
C LYS A 94 13.76 13.11 -25.61
N PHE A 95 12.61 13.58 -26.05
CA PHE A 95 11.57 14.10 -25.17
C PHE A 95 10.62 12.95 -24.87
N ARG A 96 10.52 12.56 -23.61
CA ARG A 96 9.65 11.49 -23.15
C ARG A 96 8.69 12.07 -22.12
N GLY A 97 7.42 12.12 -22.46
CA GLY A 97 6.35 12.47 -21.53
C GLY A 97 5.75 11.20 -20.94
N GLY A 98 5.29 11.27 -19.71
CA GLY A 98 4.62 10.18 -19.02
C GLY A 98 3.49 10.68 -18.12
N VAL A 99 2.50 9.82 -17.93
CA VAL A 99 1.43 10.01 -16.95
C VAL A 99 1.29 8.74 -16.13
N PHE A 100 1.11 8.93 -14.83
CA PHE A 100 0.92 7.88 -13.86
C PHE A 100 -0.41 8.09 -13.14
N ALA A 101 -1.16 7.02 -12.95
CA ALA A 101 -2.36 7.02 -12.13
C ALA A 101 -2.37 5.79 -11.25
N GLY A 102 -2.45 5.99 -9.94
CA GLY A 102 -2.55 4.97 -8.91
C GLY A 102 -3.80 5.16 -8.08
N TYR A 103 -4.44 4.04 -7.73
CA TYR A 103 -5.59 3.98 -6.86
C TYR A 103 -5.38 2.85 -5.86
N LEU A 104 -5.56 3.15 -4.58
CA LEU A 104 -5.53 2.18 -3.51
C LEU A 104 -6.80 2.31 -2.69
N LYS A 105 -7.42 1.17 -2.36
CA LYS A 105 -8.59 1.07 -1.50
C LYS A 105 -8.32 0.12 -0.35
N ASN A 106 -8.64 0.57 0.86
CA ASN A 106 -8.71 -0.26 2.04
C ASN A 106 -10.07 -0.97 2.09
N LEU A 107 -10.04 -2.31 2.12
CA LEU A 107 -11.25 -3.14 2.15
C LEU A 107 -11.63 -3.55 3.58
N GLY A 108 -10.78 -3.24 4.56
CA GLY A 108 -10.92 -3.59 5.96
C GLY A 108 -10.55 -5.05 6.27
N ALA A 109 -10.97 -5.50 7.44
CA ALA A 109 -10.84 -6.87 7.94
C ALA A 109 -12.04 -7.74 7.56
N SER A 110 -11.86 -9.06 7.54
CA SER A 110 -12.98 -10.01 7.36
C SER A 110 -13.80 -10.19 8.64
N LYS A 111 -13.17 -10.06 9.80
CA LYS A 111 -13.78 -10.15 11.13
C LYS A 111 -13.86 -8.76 11.77
N SER A 112 -14.72 -8.62 12.78
CA SER A 112 -14.71 -7.43 13.62
C SER A 112 -13.44 -7.40 14.48
N VAL A 113 -12.89 -6.21 14.69
CA VAL A 113 -11.63 -5.95 15.37
C VAL A 113 -11.80 -4.85 16.41
N THR A 114 -11.18 -5.04 17.56
CA THR A 114 -11.17 -4.09 18.68
C THR A 114 -10.01 -3.11 18.61
N GLY A 115 -8.99 -3.41 17.80
CA GLY A 115 -7.86 -2.53 17.53
C GLY A 115 -7.16 -2.89 16.22
N VAL A 116 -6.48 -1.92 15.61
CA VAL A 116 -5.82 -2.08 14.31
C VAL A 116 -4.35 -1.70 14.42
N LEU A 117 -3.46 -2.58 13.98
CA LEU A 117 -2.02 -2.39 13.97
C LEU A 117 -1.51 -2.42 12.52
N GLY A 118 -0.84 -1.36 12.08
CA GLY A 118 -0.33 -1.28 10.72
C GLY A 118 -0.03 0.14 10.25
N THR A 119 0.23 0.28 8.95
CA THR A 119 0.60 1.55 8.31
C THR A 119 -0.62 2.16 7.63
N GLY A 120 -0.88 3.45 7.88
CA GLY A 120 -1.93 4.21 7.20
C GLY A 120 -3.32 3.60 7.35
N THR A 121 -3.58 2.92 8.47
CA THR A 121 -4.79 2.10 8.65
C THR A 121 -6.05 2.97 8.61
N ASN A 122 -5.96 4.27 8.94
CA ASN A 122 -7.05 5.26 8.95
C ASN A 122 -7.30 5.87 7.57
N ILE A 123 -6.68 5.33 6.52
CA ILE A 123 -6.91 5.73 5.13
C ILE A 123 -7.92 4.76 4.52
N ASP A 124 -9.04 5.29 4.05
CA ASP A 124 -10.03 4.55 3.27
C ASP A 124 -9.50 4.31 1.85
N GLN A 125 -9.07 5.38 1.20
CA GLN A 125 -8.61 5.35 -0.18
C GLN A 125 -7.48 6.36 -0.41
N LEU A 126 -6.58 6.02 -1.34
CA LEU A 126 -5.43 6.81 -1.71
C LEU A 126 -5.32 6.87 -3.24
N ASN A 127 -5.35 8.07 -3.77
CA ASN A 127 -5.22 8.33 -5.20
C ASN A 127 -3.88 9.02 -5.44
N THR A 128 -3.17 8.62 -6.49
CA THR A 128 -1.95 9.27 -6.92
C THR A 128 -2.05 9.55 -8.41
N LEU A 129 -1.85 10.79 -8.82
CA LEU A 129 -1.76 11.19 -10.21
C LEU A 129 -0.41 11.84 -10.43
N GLY A 130 0.31 11.41 -11.46
CA GLY A 130 1.64 11.89 -11.80
C GLY A 130 1.70 12.31 -13.25
N ALA A 131 2.44 13.38 -13.53
CA ALA A 131 2.88 13.74 -14.86
C ALA A 131 4.39 13.90 -14.83
N GLU A 132 5.09 13.27 -15.76
CA GLU A 132 6.54 13.33 -15.88
C GLU A 132 6.95 13.79 -17.28
N LEU A 133 8.04 14.54 -17.34
CA LEU A 133 8.71 14.92 -18.57
C LEU A 133 10.20 14.69 -18.40
N THR A 134 10.77 13.86 -19.26
CA THR A 134 12.20 13.59 -19.29
C THR A 134 12.79 14.01 -20.63
N TYR A 135 13.89 14.76 -20.57
CA TYR A 135 14.74 15.10 -21.71
C TYR A 135 16.05 14.30 -21.66
N ASN A 136 16.22 13.41 -22.62
CA ASN A 136 17.36 12.51 -22.75
C ASN A 136 18.35 13.03 -23.80
N ARG A 137 19.59 13.28 -23.36
CA ARG A 137 20.77 13.60 -24.18
C ARG A 137 21.86 12.54 -23.96
N PRO A 138 22.88 12.46 -24.83
CA PRO A 138 24.07 11.67 -24.52
C PRO A 138 24.63 12.10 -23.16
N ASN A 139 24.85 11.13 -22.27
CA ASN A 139 25.36 11.29 -20.91
C ASN A 139 24.50 12.13 -19.94
N TRP A 140 23.48 12.87 -20.40
CA TRP A 140 22.65 13.72 -19.55
C TRP A 140 21.16 13.37 -19.65
N LYS A 141 20.49 13.31 -18.50
CA LYS A 141 19.04 13.19 -18.40
C LYS A 141 18.50 14.27 -17.48
N PHE A 142 17.53 15.03 -17.98
CA PHE A 142 16.80 16.01 -17.18
C PHE A 142 15.37 15.54 -17.02
N GLY A 143 14.83 15.61 -15.81
CA GLY A 143 13.48 15.18 -15.49
C GLY A 143 12.73 16.28 -14.74
N ALA A 144 11.45 16.42 -15.04
CA ALA A 144 10.51 17.16 -14.22
C ALA A 144 9.31 16.25 -13.96
N GLU A 145 8.94 16.08 -12.70
CA GLU A 145 7.78 15.29 -12.27
C GLU A 145 6.89 16.18 -11.41
N TYR A 146 5.59 16.11 -11.68
CA TYR A 146 4.56 16.61 -10.80
C TYR A 146 3.73 15.42 -10.31
N THR A 147 3.58 15.30 -8.99
CA THR A 147 2.73 14.29 -8.36
C THR A 147 1.67 14.97 -7.50
N TRP A 148 0.42 14.61 -7.73
CA TRP A 148 -0.69 14.87 -6.82
C TRP A 148 -1.07 13.59 -6.10
N THR A 149 -1.22 13.65 -4.78
CA THR A 149 -1.70 12.53 -3.96
C THR A 149 -2.88 12.99 -3.11
N GLY A 150 -3.99 12.27 -3.18
CA GLY A 150 -5.16 12.49 -2.34
C GLY A 150 -5.37 11.28 -1.43
N ALA A 151 -5.32 11.49 -0.12
CA ALA A 151 -5.59 10.46 0.89
C ALA A 151 -6.88 10.81 1.64
N TRP A 152 -7.82 9.86 1.70
CA TRP A 152 -9.07 10.01 2.43
C TRP A 152 -8.92 9.40 3.81
N TYR A 153 -8.65 10.25 4.80
CA TYR A 153 -8.51 9.86 6.20
C TYR A 153 -9.85 9.90 6.90
N GLY A 154 -10.10 8.97 7.83
CA GLY A 154 -11.34 8.95 8.61
C GLY A 154 -11.26 8.02 9.80
N ASP A 155 -12.43 7.67 10.34
CA ASP A 155 -12.57 6.85 11.53
C ASP A 155 -12.79 5.38 11.19
N TYR A 156 -12.24 4.49 12.00
CA TYR A 156 -12.42 3.06 11.85
C TYR A 156 -13.77 2.60 12.38
N THR A 157 -14.43 1.77 11.58
CA THR A 157 -15.54 0.93 12.01
C THR A 157 -15.04 -0.35 12.65
N ASP A 158 -15.95 -1.13 13.23
CA ASP A 158 -15.66 -2.43 13.84
C ASP A 158 -14.96 -3.42 12.91
N LYS A 159 -15.05 -3.25 11.58
CA LYS A 159 -14.33 -4.10 10.60
C LYS A 159 -13.07 -3.45 10.06
N ALA A 160 -12.53 -2.44 10.75
CA ALA A 160 -11.42 -1.62 10.29
C ALA A 160 -11.61 -1.02 8.89
N ARG A 161 -12.86 -0.86 8.44
CA ARG A 161 -13.17 -0.01 7.29
C ARG A 161 -13.22 1.42 7.76
N VAL A 162 -12.74 2.32 6.93
CA VAL A 162 -12.65 3.74 7.27
C VAL A 162 -13.88 4.46 6.71
N THR A 163 -14.54 5.24 7.56
CA THR A 163 -15.76 6.01 7.24
C THR A 163 -15.58 7.47 7.67
N ASN A 164 -16.55 8.34 7.34
CA ASN A 164 -16.47 9.78 7.62
C ASN A 164 -15.18 10.42 7.12
N THR A 165 -14.86 10.16 5.85
CA THR A 165 -13.55 10.50 5.32
C THR A 165 -13.44 11.97 4.94
N HIS A 166 -12.29 12.57 5.23
CA HIS A 166 -11.88 13.87 4.73
C HIS A 166 -10.64 13.72 3.85
N LEU A 167 -10.59 14.52 2.79
CA LEU A 167 -9.52 14.45 1.80
C LEU A 167 -8.34 15.34 2.21
N VAL A 168 -7.20 14.71 2.47
CA VAL A 168 -5.90 15.38 2.61
C VAL A 168 -5.17 15.29 1.27
N LYS A 169 -4.74 16.44 0.75
CA LYS A 169 -4.05 16.55 -0.54
C LYS A 169 -2.58 16.86 -0.32
N ASN A 170 -1.73 16.24 -1.13
CA ASN A 170 -0.31 16.55 -1.21
C ASN A 170 0.06 16.80 -2.67
N ASN A 171 0.83 17.87 -2.91
CA ASN A 171 1.33 18.22 -4.23
C ASN A 171 2.85 18.25 -4.16
N ARG A 172 3.52 17.56 -5.09
CA ARG A 172 4.98 17.45 -5.12
C ARG A 172 5.47 17.77 -6.53
N ILE A 173 6.48 18.63 -6.61
CA ILE A 173 7.24 18.87 -7.84
C ILE A 173 8.66 18.39 -7.59
N VAL A 174 9.21 17.63 -8.52
CA VAL A 174 10.60 17.15 -8.49
C VAL A 174 11.27 17.54 -9.79
N LEU A 175 12.45 18.13 -9.68
CA LEU A 175 13.34 18.38 -10.82
C LEU A 175 14.60 17.56 -10.62
N THR A 176 15.03 16.88 -11.67
CA THR A 176 16.16 15.95 -11.62
C THR A 176 17.12 16.25 -12.76
N ALA A 177 18.42 16.25 -12.47
CA ALA A 177 19.49 16.22 -13.45
C ALA A 177 20.41 15.03 -13.14
N LEU A 178 20.62 14.17 -14.13
CA LEU A 178 21.38 12.92 -14.00
C LEU A 178 22.46 12.90 -15.07
N PHE A 179 23.71 12.73 -14.64
CA PHE A 179 24.83 12.44 -15.52
C PHE A 179 25.14 10.93 -15.50
N GLN A 180 25.36 10.34 -16.67
CA GLN A 180 25.69 8.93 -16.85
C GLN A 180 27.06 8.83 -17.50
N PHE A 181 28.02 8.22 -16.79
CA PHE A 181 29.40 7.97 -17.22
C PHE A 181 29.46 6.78 -18.19
#